data_AF-G4NIN6-F1
#
_entry.id   AF-G4NIN6-F1
#
_cell.length_a   1.000
_cell.length_b   1.000
_cell.length_c   1.000
_cell.angle_alpha   90.00
_cell.angle_beta   90.00
_cell.angle_gamma   90.00
#
_symmetry.space_group_name_H-M   'P 1'
#
loop_
_entity.id
_entity.type
_entity.pdbx_description
1 polymer ?
#
loop_
_entity_poly.entity_id
_entity_poly.type
_entity_poly.pdbx_seq_one_letter_code
_entity_poly.pdbx_strand_id
1 'polypeptide(L)'
;MANEEINVPSLVLVLVVSGLIIRYLFFSAPTDGTAAGAGGSGRAAAGRGGDVRAREAAVERIQQMFPQVDRRTILWDLQRTGGNLTATTDRILAGRLETPPVTFQPPPPPPSATPAPSTGSSAAAAAKAADKAVQPDLITRYKLQDKLESAAAAEEEKSGKGGKAWSTSRDERQALLQRRRDEMILAARRKMEAKIAAEKAAAEAGGAGSS
;
A
#
# COMPACT_ATOMS: atom_id res chain seq x y z
N MET A 1 -25.69 56.50 -5.59
CA MET A 1 -24.24 56.28 -5.44
C MET A 1 -24.06 55.63 -4.09
N ALA A 2 -23.86 54.31 -4.06
CA ALA A 2 -23.65 53.60 -2.80
C ALA A 2 -22.17 53.77 -2.45
N ASN A 3 -21.91 54.55 -1.41
CA ASN A 3 -20.59 54.60 -0.79
C ASN A 3 -20.42 53.27 -0.06
N GLU A 4 -19.79 52.31 -0.73
CA GLU A 4 -19.25 51.13 -0.08
C GLU A 4 -18.14 51.60 0.85
N GLU A 5 -18.51 51.83 2.11
CA GLU A 5 -17.57 51.96 3.22
C GLU A 5 -16.83 50.62 3.33
N ILE A 6 -15.75 50.49 2.57
CA ILE A 6 -14.86 49.33 2.62
C ILE A 6 -14.29 49.29 4.03
N ASN A 7 -14.86 48.42 4.86
CA ASN A 7 -14.47 48.28 6.25
C ASN A 7 -13.04 47.75 6.28
N VAL A 8 -12.07 48.65 6.51
CA VAL A 8 -10.62 48.38 6.59
C VAL A 8 -10.30 47.09 7.38
N PRO A 9 -10.91 46.79 8.55
CA PRO A 9 -10.68 45.53 9.25
C PRO A 9 -11.07 44.28 8.45
N SER A 10 -12.12 44.34 7.62
CA SER A 10 -12.52 43.24 6.74
C SER A 10 -11.48 43.01 5.63
N LEU A 11 -10.95 44.09 5.05
CA LEU A 11 -9.91 44.03 4.02
C LEU A 11 -8.61 43.38 4.55
N VAL A 12 -8.21 43.72 5.78
CA VAL A 12 -7.06 43.08 6.44
C VAL A 12 -7.33 41.59 6.68
N LEU A 13 -8.53 41.22 7.11
CA LEU A 13 -8.89 39.83 7.38
C LEU A 13 -8.88 39.00 6.09
N VAL A 14 -9.41 39.54 4.98
CA VAL A 14 -9.37 38.90 3.66
C VAL A 14 -7.93 38.72 3.16
N LEU A 15 -7.05 39.69 3.37
CA LEU A 15 -5.62 39.57 3.01
C LEU A 15 -4.89 38.50 3.85
N VAL A 16 -5.15 38.43 5.15
CA VAL A 16 -4.54 37.41 6.01
C VAL A 16 -5.04 36.02 5.64
N VAL A 17 -6.35 35.85 5.41
CA VAL A 17 -6.94 34.56 5.03
C VAL A 17 -6.47 34.12 3.65
N SER A 18 -6.45 35.01 2.65
CA SER A 18 -5.92 34.70 1.31
C SER A 18 -4.43 34.36 1.35
N GLY A 19 -3.63 35.10 2.13
CA GLY A 19 -2.22 34.78 2.37
C GLY A 19 -2.03 33.41 3.01
N LEU A 20 -2.85 33.04 4.00
CA LEU A 20 -2.84 31.73 4.64
C LEU A 20 -3.24 30.61 3.68
N ILE A 21 -4.24 30.84 2.83
CA ILE A 21 -4.67 29.89 1.80
C ILE A 21 -3.56 29.67 0.78
N ILE A 22 -2.94 30.75 0.28
CA ILE A 22 -1.82 30.65 -0.68
C ILE A 22 -0.63 29.94 -0.03
N ARG A 23 -0.28 30.31 1.21
CA ARG A 23 0.75 29.63 2.00
C ARG A 23 0.44 28.14 2.18
N TYR A 24 -0.82 27.79 2.39
CA TYR A 24 -1.25 26.40 2.60
C TYR A 24 -1.37 25.60 1.31
N LEU A 25 -1.73 26.22 0.18
CA LEU A 25 -1.87 25.54 -1.10
C LEU A 25 -0.54 25.42 -1.86
N PHE A 26 0.35 26.41 -1.73
CA PHE A 26 1.62 26.44 -2.47
C PHE A 26 2.83 26.02 -1.63
N PHE A 27 2.82 26.21 -0.31
CA PHE A 27 3.93 25.83 0.57
C PHE A 27 3.61 24.70 1.55
N SER A 28 2.35 24.30 1.72
CA SER A 28 2.01 23.01 2.32
C SER A 28 1.73 22.03 1.20
N ALA A 29 2.59 21.03 1.04
CA ALA A 29 2.27 19.88 0.21
C ALA A 29 0.93 19.27 0.68
N PRO A 30 0.06 18.76 -0.22
CA PRO A 30 -1.29 18.35 0.13
C PRO A 30 -1.23 17.13 1.04
N THR A 31 -1.39 17.36 2.35
CA THR A 31 -1.72 16.30 3.30
C THR A 31 -3.24 16.18 3.32
N ASP A 32 -3.78 15.34 2.43
CA ASP A 32 -5.14 14.85 2.61
C ASP A 32 -5.23 14.02 3.90
N GLY A 33 -6.15 14.40 4.78
CA GLY A 33 -6.64 13.54 5.86
C GLY A 33 -6.28 14.00 7.27
N THR A 34 -7.23 14.74 7.86
CA THR A 34 -7.72 14.63 9.25
C THR A 34 -6.82 13.92 10.25
N ALA A 35 -6.14 14.71 11.09
CA ALA A 35 -5.84 14.35 12.47
C ALA A 35 -5.51 15.62 13.26
N ALA A 36 -6.46 16.08 14.07
CA ALA A 36 -6.10 16.76 15.30
C ALA A 36 -5.25 15.77 16.12
N GLY A 37 -3.98 16.10 16.36
CA GLY A 37 -3.06 15.24 17.10
C GLY A 37 -1.61 15.65 16.85
N ALA A 38 -1.04 16.35 17.82
CA ALA A 38 0.39 16.66 17.90
C ALA A 38 1.24 15.39 17.67
N GLY A 39 2.22 15.45 16.75
CA GLY A 39 3.12 14.33 16.49
C GLY A 39 3.82 14.36 15.12
N GLY A 40 4.49 15.47 14.78
CA GLY A 40 5.25 15.59 13.55
C GLY A 40 6.63 14.93 13.63
N SER A 41 6.74 13.65 13.29
CA SER A 41 8.03 13.04 12.86
C SER A 41 7.91 11.71 12.08
N GLY A 42 6.75 11.05 12.04
CA GLY A 42 6.61 9.69 11.46
C GLY A 42 6.28 9.58 9.96
N ARG A 43 5.76 10.63 9.30
CA ARG A 43 5.29 10.54 7.90
C ARG A 43 6.41 10.55 6.85
N ALA A 44 7.57 11.13 7.16
CA ALA A 44 8.73 11.11 6.26
C ALA A 44 9.39 9.73 6.14
N ALA A 45 9.19 8.84 7.13
CA ALA A 45 9.72 7.47 7.09
C ALA A 45 8.89 6.56 6.15
N ALA A 46 7.58 6.78 6.05
CA ALA A 46 6.69 5.97 5.20
C ALA A 46 6.88 6.23 3.70
N GLY A 47 7.19 7.47 3.30
CA GLY A 47 7.52 7.81 1.90
C GLY A 47 8.83 7.17 1.45
N ARG A 48 9.89 7.27 2.27
CA ARG A 48 11.21 6.70 1.97
C ARG A 48 11.19 5.18 1.76
N GLY A 49 10.35 4.45 2.49
CA GLY A 49 10.20 3.00 2.31
C GLY A 49 9.55 2.60 0.98
N GLY A 50 8.62 3.43 0.47
CA GLY A 50 8.01 3.22 -0.84
C GLY A 50 9.01 3.41 -1.98
N ASP A 51 9.84 4.45 -1.88
CA ASP A 51 10.88 4.75 -2.86
C ASP A 51 11.95 3.66 -2.94
N VAL A 52 12.34 3.08 -1.80
CA VAL A 52 13.31 1.96 -1.75
C VAL A 52 12.75 0.73 -2.47
N ARG A 53 11.50 0.34 -2.20
CA ARG A 53 10.87 -0.82 -2.86
C ARG A 53 10.68 -0.59 -4.36
N ALA A 54 10.28 0.62 -4.76
CA ALA A 54 10.14 0.97 -6.18
C ALA A 54 11.48 0.91 -6.92
N ARG A 55 12.57 1.37 -6.26
CA ARG A 55 13.94 1.26 -6.78
C ARG A 55 14.37 -0.19 -6.91
N GLU A 56 14.11 -1.05 -5.92
CA GLU A 56 14.44 -2.48 -6.01
C GLU A 56 13.74 -3.17 -7.18
N ALA A 57 12.44 -2.90 -7.37
CA ALA A 57 11.71 -3.42 -8.52
C ALA A 57 12.27 -2.90 -9.87
N ALA A 58 12.71 -1.64 -9.91
CA ALA A 58 13.35 -1.08 -11.10
C ALA A 58 14.71 -1.74 -11.38
N VAL A 59 15.50 -2.03 -10.34
CA VAL A 59 16.78 -2.74 -10.46
C VAL A 59 16.58 -4.13 -11.05
N GLU A 60 15.62 -4.91 -10.55
CA GLU A 60 15.34 -6.26 -11.06
C GLU A 60 15.00 -6.24 -12.55
N ARG A 61 14.19 -5.27 -12.97
CA ARG A 61 13.81 -5.11 -14.38
C ARG A 61 15.00 -4.71 -15.26
N ILE A 62 15.86 -3.80 -14.78
CA ILE A 62 17.07 -3.41 -15.51
C ILE A 62 18.04 -4.59 -15.60
N GLN A 63 18.19 -5.37 -14.52
CA GLN A 63 19.05 -6.56 -14.50
C GLN A 63 18.60 -7.61 -15.53
N GLN A 64 17.28 -7.77 -15.74
CA GLN A 64 16.73 -8.67 -16.77
C GLN A 64 17.06 -8.21 -18.19
N MET A 65 17.13 -6.89 -18.44
CA MET A 65 17.46 -6.33 -19.76
C MET A 65 18.97 -6.23 -20.00
N PHE A 66 19.74 -6.00 -18.94
CA PHE A 66 21.19 -5.75 -18.97
C PHE A 66 21.92 -6.63 -17.95
N PRO A 67 22.02 -7.95 -18.18
CA PRO A 67 22.67 -8.87 -17.23
C PRO A 67 24.16 -8.57 -17.01
N GLN A 68 24.81 -7.87 -17.94
CA GLN A 68 26.21 -7.46 -17.87
C GLN A 68 26.47 -6.27 -16.92
N VAL A 69 25.43 -5.59 -16.44
CA VAL A 69 25.58 -4.43 -15.56
C VAL A 69 25.39 -4.87 -14.10
N ASP A 70 26.31 -4.44 -13.24
CA ASP A 70 26.26 -4.75 -11.82
C ASP A 70 25.06 -4.10 -11.12
N ARG A 71 24.38 -4.88 -10.29
CA ARG A 71 23.26 -4.44 -9.45
C ARG A 71 23.58 -3.18 -8.63
N ARG A 72 24.81 -3.07 -8.11
CA ARG A 72 25.27 -1.94 -7.29
C ARG A 72 25.33 -0.64 -8.10
N THR A 73 25.81 -0.73 -9.35
CA THR A 73 25.91 0.39 -10.29
C THR A 73 24.51 0.87 -10.69
N ILE A 74 23.58 -0.06 -10.94
CA ILE A 74 22.18 0.25 -11.24
C ILE A 74 21.50 0.97 -10.07
N LEU A 75 21.69 0.47 -8.84
CA LEU A 75 21.16 1.11 -7.62
C LEU A 75 21.68 2.54 -7.44
N TRP A 76 22.97 2.73 -7.69
CA TRP A 76 23.61 4.04 -7.59
C TRP A 76 23.07 5.03 -8.63
N ASP A 77 22.93 4.61 -9.88
CA ASP A 77 22.38 5.49 -10.92
C ASP A 77 20.89 5.76 -10.67
N LEU A 78 20.08 4.76 -10.30
CA LEU A 78 18.70 4.95 -9.87
C LEU A 78 18.57 5.92 -8.70
N GLN A 79 19.54 5.95 -7.79
CA GLN A 79 19.53 6.92 -6.69
C GLN A 79 19.71 8.35 -7.19
N ARG A 80 20.54 8.57 -8.21
CA ARG A 80 20.76 9.88 -8.83
C ARG A 80 19.65 10.29 -9.79
N THR A 81 19.03 9.35 -10.50
CA THR A 81 17.93 9.61 -11.44
C THR A 81 16.56 9.65 -10.74
N GLY A 82 16.52 9.55 -9.41
CA GLY A 82 15.28 9.62 -8.64
C GLY A 82 14.38 8.39 -8.75
N GLY A 83 14.94 7.24 -9.16
CA GLY A 83 14.20 5.99 -9.38
C GLY A 83 13.56 5.89 -10.77
N ASN A 84 13.91 6.76 -11.71
CA ASN A 84 13.41 6.71 -13.08
C ASN A 84 14.14 5.63 -13.89
N LEU A 85 13.45 4.52 -14.16
CA LEU A 85 13.99 3.37 -14.91
C LEU A 85 14.42 3.74 -16.33
N THR A 86 13.65 4.56 -17.05
CA THR A 86 13.95 4.92 -18.45
C THR A 86 15.22 5.77 -18.54
N ALA A 87 15.40 6.70 -17.60
CA ALA A 87 16.62 7.50 -17.54
C ALA A 87 17.86 6.64 -17.29
N THR A 88 17.75 5.61 -16.44
CA THR A 88 18.83 4.64 -16.19
C THR A 88 19.11 3.80 -17.44
N THR A 89 18.07 3.31 -18.14
CA THR A 89 18.25 2.50 -19.37
C THR A 89 18.93 3.30 -20.47
N ASP A 90 18.56 4.56 -20.67
CA ASP A 90 19.17 5.41 -21.70
C ASP A 90 20.66 5.65 -21.42
N ARG A 91 21.04 5.84 -20.15
CA ARG A 91 22.44 5.97 -19.75
C ARG A 91 23.25 4.69 -19.90
N ILE A 92 22.64 3.54 -19.62
CA ILE A 92 23.25 2.22 -19.85
C ILE A 92 23.55 2.05 -21.34
N LEU A 93 22.57 2.36 -22.20
CA LEU A 93 22.73 2.28 -23.66
C LEU A 93 23.76 3.29 -24.20
N ALA A 94 23.82 4.49 -23.62
CA ALA A 94 24.83 5.49 -23.97
C ALA A 94 26.24 5.17 -23.43
N GLY A 95 26.40 4.11 -22.63
CA GLY A 95 27.67 3.74 -22.01
C GLY A 95 28.20 4.78 -21.02
N ARG A 96 27.31 5.55 -20.37
CA ARG A 96 27.64 6.61 -19.39
C ARG A 96 27.28 6.19 -17.97
N LEU A 97 27.62 4.95 -17.60
CA LEU A 97 27.40 4.44 -16.25
C LEU A 97 28.53 4.91 -15.33
N GLU A 98 28.19 5.67 -14.30
CA GLU A 98 29.15 6.10 -13.29
C GLU A 98 29.46 4.95 -12.33
N THR A 99 30.74 4.64 -12.14
CA THR A 99 31.17 3.66 -11.15
C THR A 99 30.81 4.13 -9.74
N PRO A 100 30.01 3.37 -8.97
CA PRO A 100 29.60 3.77 -7.64
C PRO A 100 30.81 3.96 -6.73
N PRO A 101 30.85 5.00 -5.87
CA PRO A 101 31.93 5.20 -4.92
C PRO A 101 32.02 4.02 -3.94
N VAL A 102 33.22 3.73 -3.44
CA VAL A 102 33.47 2.59 -2.53
C VAL A 102 32.67 2.70 -1.23
N THR A 103 32.28 3.91 -0.83
CA THR A 103 31.44 4.20 0.35
C THR A 103 29.96 3.84 0.18
N PHE A 104 29.51 3.53 -1.04
CA PHE A 104 28.11 3.14 -1.28
C PHE A 104 27.86 1.70 -0.81
N GLN A 105 27.32 1.55 0.40
CA GLN A 105 26.83 0.27 0.91
C GLN A 105 25.34 0.14 0.56
N PRO A 106 24.97 -0.60 -0.51
CA PRO A 106 23.56 -0.85 -0.77
C PRO A 106 22.96 -1.69 0.38
N PRO A 107 21.67 -1.49 0.70
CA PRO A 107 20.98 -2.36 1.64
C PRO A 107 21.05 -3.81 1.14
N PRO A 108 21.16 -4.81 2.05
CA PRO A 108 21.27 -6.20 1.68
C PRO A 108 20.08 -6.60 0.79
N PRO A 109 20.32 -7.37 -0.29
CA PRO A 109 19.23 -7.81 -1.15
C PRO A 109 18.21 -8.61 -0.31
N PRO A 110 16.90 -8.46 -0.56
CA PRO A 110 15.92 -9.33 0.06
C PRO A 110 16.24 -10.79 -0.32
N PRO A 111 15.99 -11.76 0.57
CA PRO A 111 16.29 -13.16 0.29
C PRO A 111 15.54 -13.56 -0.97
N SER A 112 16.30 -13.87 -2.02
CA SER A 112 15.76 -14.45 -3.25
C SER A 112 15.03 -15.73 -2.87
N ALA A 113 13.77 -15.85 -3.29
CA ALA A 113 12.98 -17.06 -3.14
C ALA A 113 13.53 -18.16 -4.09
N THR A 114 14.71 -18.67 -3.77
CA THR A 114 15.20 -19.93 -4.32
C THR A 114 14.49 -21.05 -3.55
N PRO A 115 13.84 -22.02 -4.21
CA PRO A 115 13.22 -23.14 -3.51
C PRO A 115 14.34 -24.01 -2.92
N ALA A 116 14.61 -23.84 -1.63
CA ALA A 116 15.45 -24.76 -0.88
C ALA A 116 14.72 -26.11 -0.72
N PRO A 117 15.42 -27.25 -0.79
CA PRO A 117 14.81 -28.55 -0.60
C PRO A 117 14.25 -28.63 0.82
N SER A 118 12.95 -28.89 0.90
CA SER A 118 12.19 -29.05 2.14
C SER A 118 12.65 -30.29 2.90
N THR A 119 13.52 -30.10 3.88
CA THR A 119 13.66 -31.07 4.99
C THR A 119 12.86 -30.56 6.17
N GLY A 120 11.69 -31.19 6.36
CA GLY A 120 10.87 -31.28 7.57
C GLY A 120 10.93 -30.15 8.60
N SER A 121 9.91 -29.29 8.60
CA SER A 121 9.29 -28.82 9.85
C SER A 121 7.86 -28.32 9.57
N SER A 122 6.94 -29.27 9.42
CA SER A 122 5.50 -29.03 9.29
C SER A 122 4.79 -28.95 10.65
N ALA A 123 5.41 -28.31 11.66
CA ALA A 123 4.89 -28.30 13.03
C ALA A 123 4.72 -26.89 13.65
N ALA A 124 4.91 -25.81 12.91
CA ALA A 124 4.79 -24.44 13.46
C ALA A 124 3.55 -23.66 13.00
N ALA A 125 2.67 -24.23 12.17
CA ALA A 125 1.48 -23.54 11.66
C ALA A 125 0.25 -23.62 12.57
N ALA A 126 0.30 -24.40 13.67
CA ALA A 126 -0.84 -24.59 14.59
C ALA A 126 -0.81 -23.69 15.84
N ALA A 127 0.28 -22.96 16.10
CA ALA A 127 0.45 -22.23 17.37
C ALA A 127 0.15 -20.71 17.31
N LYS A 128 -0.33 -20.16 16.18
CA LYS A 128 -0.68 -18.73 16.06
C LYS A 128 -2.19 -18.46 16.05
N ALA A 129 -2.97 -19.33 16.70
CA ALA A 129 -4.41 -19.17 16.87
C ALA A 129 -4.80 -18.53 18.22
N ALA A 130 -3.87 -18.27 19.14
CA ALA A 130 -4.20 -17.93 20.53
C ALA A 130 -3.66 -16.58 21.04
N ASP A 131 -3.22 -15.65 20.18
CA ASP A 131 -2.91 -14.27 20.58
C ASP A 131 -3.65 -13.27 19.69
N LYS A 132 -4.97 -13.25 19.83
CA LYS A 132 -5.83 -12.22 19.26
C LYS A 132 -5.71 -10.97 20.14
N ALA A 133 -4.58 -10.28 20.00
CA ALA A 133 -4.37 -8.99 20.64
C ALA A 133 -5.45 -8.01 20.17
N VAL A 134 -6.21 -7.48 21.13
CA VAL A 134 -7.03 -6.26 21.20
C VAL A 134 -6.87 -5.31 20.00
N GLN A 135 -7.32 -5.70 18.83
CA GLN A 135 -7.40 -4.85 17.65
C GLN A 135 -8.85 -4.92 17.19
N PRO A 136 -9.53 -3.77 17.02
CA PRO A 136 -10.92 -3.77 16.60
C PRO A 136 -11.05 -4.49 15.25
N ASP A 137 -12.05 -5.37 15.14
CA ASP A 137 -12.31 -6.15 13.95
C ASP A 137 -12.28 -5.30 12.67
N LEU A 138 -11.78 -5.86 11.58
CA LEU A 138 -11.68 -5.13 10.31
C LEU A 138 -13.05 -4.61 9.83
N ILE A 139 -14.13 -5.30 10.20
CA ILE A 139 -15.51 -4.91 9.90
C ILE A 139 -15.89 -3.62 10.63
N THR A 140 -15.57 -3.50 11.94
CA THR A 140 -15.88 -2.30 12.73
C THR A 140 -14.98 -1.14 12.31
N ARG A 141 -13.72 -1.42 12.02
CA ARG A 141 -12.74 -0.42 11.57
C ARG A 141 -13.11 0.23 10.23
N TYR A 142 -13.73 -0.53 9.33
CA TYR A 142 -14.17 -0.06 8.02
C TYR A 142 -15.68 0.14 7.88
N LYS A 143 -16.43 0.06 8.99
CA LYS A 143 -17.89 0.24 9.03
C LYS A 143 -18.62 -0.64 8.01
N LEU A 144 -18.24 -1.91 7.91
CA LEU A 144 -18.76 -2.86 6.90
C LEU A 144 -20.02 -3.62 7.38
N GLN A 145 -20.59 -3.27 8.53
CA GLN A 145 -21.76 -3.95 9.09
C GLN A 145 -23.00 -3.90 8.17
N ASP A 146 -23.29 -2.77 7.54
CA ASP A 146 -24.48 -2.63 6.67
C ASP A 146 -24.35 -3.47 5.39
N LYS A 147 -23.11 -3.62 4.89
CA LYS A 147 -22.82 -4.46 3.73
C LYS A 147 -22.96 -5.94 4.05
N LEU A 148 -22.80 -6.34 5.31
CA LEU A 148 -22.97 -7.73 5.74
C LEU A 148 -24.44 -8.18 5.62
N GLU A 149 -25.37 -7.33 6.03
CA GLU A 149 -26.82 -7.59 5.90
C GLU A 149 -27.24 -7.64 4.43
N SER A 150 -26.71 -6.73 3.59
CA SER A 150 -27.00 -6.74 2.15
C SER A 150 -26.34 -7.90 1.38
N ALA A 151 -25.17 -8.36 1.82
CA ALA A 151 -24.41 -9.40 1.13
C ALA A 151 -24.93 -10.82 1.38
N ALA A 152 -25.72 -11.03 2.44
CA ALA A 152 -26.48 -12.27 2.64
C ALA A 152 -27.60 -12.45 1.59
N ALA A 153 -28.04 -11.36 0.95
CA ALA A 153 -29.06 -11.35 -0.09
C ALA A 153 -28.51 -11.25 -1.54
N ALA A 154 -27.19 -11.14 -1.71
CA ALA A 154 -26.54 -10.90 -3.00
C ALA A 154 -25.46 -11.95 -3.32
N GLU A 155 -25.70 -13.21 -2.95
CA GLU A 155 -25.02 -14.33 -3.59
C GLU A 155 -25.60 -14.50 -5.00
N GLU A 156 -24.73 -14.68 -5.99
CA GLU A 156 -25.06 -14.85 -7.42
C GLU A 156 -25.32 -13.60 -8.26
N GLU A 157 -24.47 -12.58 -8.21
CA GLU A 157 -24.09 -11.87 -9.44
C GLU A 157 -22.81 -11.07 -9.23
N LYS A 158 -21.98 -10.96 -10.28
CA LYS A 158 -20.67 -10.29 -10.36
C LYS A 158 -19.42 -11.16 -10.18
N SER A 159 -19.48 -12.40 -10.68
CA SER A 159 -18.37 -12.89 -11.51
C SER A 159 -18.68 -12.50 -12.97
N GLY A 160 -18.39 -11.25 -13.33
CA GLY A 160 -18.63 -10.84 -14.71
C GLY A 160 -18.44 -9.35 -14.94
N LYS A 161 -17.44 -9.06 -15.79
CA LYS A 161 -17.36 -7.94 -16.73
C LYS A 161 -16.34 -6.85 -16.41
N GLY A 162 -15.36 -6.78 -17.31
CA GLY A 162 -14.59 -5.58 -17.61
C GLY A 162 -13.20 -5.57 -16.98
N GLY A 163 -12.17 -5.69 -17.83
CA GLY A 163 -10.76 -5.64 -17.45
C GLY A 163 -10.46 -4.51 -16.47
N LYS A 164 -9.83 -4.89 -15.35
CA LYS A 164 -9.50 -4.04 -14.21
C LYS A 164 -8.32 -3.11 -14.55
N ALA A 165 -8.53 -2.22 -15.52
CA ALA A 165 -7.59 -1.17 -15.83
C ALA A 165 -7.55 -0.21 -14.63
N TRP A 166 -6.34 0.08 -14.17
CA TRP A 166 -6.07 1.12 -13.18
C TRP A 166 -6.59 2.44 -13.74
N SER A 167 -7.65 3.00 -13.15
CA SER A 167 -8.25 4.24 -13.64
C SER A 167 -7.22 5.37 -13.60
N THR A 168 -7.26 6.26 -14.59
CA THR A 168 -6.35 7.41 -14.68
C THR A 168 -6.71 8.51 -13.65
N SER A 169 -7.99 8.60 -13.28
CA SER A 169 -8.49 9.49 -12.24
C SER A 169 -8.23 8.93 -10.83
N ARG A 170 -7.75 9.81 -9.93
CA ARG A 170 -7.41 9.49 -8.54
C ARG A 170 -8.60 8.99 -7.75
N ASP A 171 -9.75 9.64 -7.90
CA ASP A 171 -10.94 9.36 -7.08
C ASP A 171 -11.57 8.01 -7.44
N GLU A 172 -11.69 7.71 -8.73
CA GLU A 172 -12.17 6.39 -9.19
C GLU A 172 -11.23 5.27 -8.73
N ARG A 173 -9.92 5.52 -8.72
CA ARG A 173 -8.93 4.54 -8.28
C ARG A 173 -9.06 4.28 -6.79
N GLN A 174 -9.21 5.33 -6.00
CA GLN A 174 -9.43 5.20 -4.56
C GLN A 174 -10.72 4.43 -4.29
N ALA A 175 -11.81 4.74 -4.98
CA ALA A 175 -13.08 4.03 -4.86
C ALA A 175 -12.96 2.55 -5.25
N LEU A 176 -12.25 2.23 -6.34
CA LEU A 176 -12.00 0.85 -6.78
C LEU A 176 -11.15 0.06 -5.78
N LEU A 177 -10.13 0.67 -5.20
CA LEU A 177 -9.27 0.02 -4.20
C LEU A 177 -10.03 -0.21 -2.88
N GLN A 178 -10.85 0.74 -2.45
CA GLN A 178 -11.73 0.58 -1.30
C GLN A 178 -12.72 -0.56 -1.52
N ARG A 179 -13.39 -0.61 -2.68
CA ARG A 179 -14.30 -1.71 -3.04
C ARG A 179 -13.59 -3.06 -3.00
N ARG A 180 -12.42 -3.18 -3.62
CA ARG A 180 -11.63 -4.43 -3.64
C ARG A 180 -11.21 -4.87 -2.22
N ARG A 181 -10.85 -3.91 -1.37
CA ARG A 181 -10.50 -4.18 0.03
C ARG A 181 -11.71 -4.69 0.81
N ASP A 182 -12.84 -4.02 0.67
CA ASP A 182 -14.09 -4.38 1.35
C ASP A 182 -14.56 -5.77 0.92
N GLU A 183 -14.53 -6.07 -0.39
CA GLU A 183 -14.84 -7.41 -0.94
C GLU A 183 -13.93 -8.49 -0.35
N MET A 184 -12.62 -8.22 -0.26
CA MET A 184 -11.66 -9.15 0.30
C MET A 184 -11.93 -9.45 1.78
N ILE A 185 -12.29 -8.44 2.57
CA ILE A 185 -12.61 -8.60 3.99
C ILE A 185 -13.84 -9.50 4.16
N LEU A 186 -14.89 -9.27 3.37
CA LEU A 186 -16.11 -10.08 3.42
C LEU A 186 -15.85 -11.52 2.96
N ALA A 187 -15.11 -11.72 1.87
CA ALA A 187 -14.76 -13.05 1.39
C ALA A 187 -13.87 -13.84 2.37
N ALA A 188 -12.91 -13.16 3.01
CA ALA A 188 -12.06 -13.78 4.03
C ALA A 188 -12.88 -14.27 5.23
N ARG A 189 -13.89 -13.50 5.67
CA ARG A 189 -14.80 -13.91 6.73
C ARG A 189 -15.62 -15.14 6.34
N ARG A 190 -16.27 -15.14 5.18
CA ARG A 190 -17.04 -16.30 4.69
C ARG A 190 -16.17 -17.56 4.63
N LYS A 191 -14.93 -17.42 4.16
CA LYS A 191 -13.97 -18.53 4.11
C LYS A 191 -13.57 -19.02 5.51
N MET A 192 -13.48 -18.13 6.50
CA MET A 192 -13.19 -18.50 7.89
C MET A 192 -14.40 -19.21 8.53
N GLU A 193 -15.60 -18.68 8.34
CA GLU A 193 -16.84 -19.29 8.86
C GLU A 193 -17.05 -20.69 8.29
N ALA A 194 -16.87 -20.88 6.97
CA ALA A 194 -16.95 -22.19 6.34
C ALA A 194 -15.90 -23.18 6.85
N LYS A 195 -14.67 -22.71 7.13
CA LYS A 195 -13.61 -23.53 7.70
C LYS A 195 -13.91 -23.94 9.13
N ILE A 196 -14.40 -23.03 9.97
CA ILE A 196 -14.78 -23.34 11.35
C ILE A 196 -15.95 -24.33 11.37
N ALA A 197 -16.92 -24.18 10.47
CA ALA A 197 -18.02 -25.13 10.33
C ALA A 197 -17.53 -26.52 9.91
N ALA A 198 -16.61 -26.59 8.93
CA ALA A 198 -16.02 -27.85 8.49
C ALA A 198 -15.15 -28.51 9.57
N GLU A 199 -14.36 -27.73 10.31
CA GLU A 199 -13.54 -28.23 11.43
C GLU A 199 -14.41 -28.74 12.58
N LYS A 200 -15.50 -28.04 12.90
CA LYS A 200 -16.49 -28.50 13.88
C LYS A 200 -17.14 -29.81 13.44
N ALA A 201 -17.56 -29.92 12.18
CA ALA A 201 -18.14 -31.15 11.64
C ALA A 201 -17.12 -32.32 11.60
N ALA A 202 -15.85 -32.04 11.31
CA ALA A 202 -14.79 -33.04 11.33
C ALA A 202 -14.45 -33.51 12.77
N ALA A 203 -14.49 -32.60 13.75
CA ALA A 203 -14.32 -32.93 15.16
C ALA A 203 -15.47 -33.80 15.70
N GLU A 204 -16.72 -33.54 15.28
CA GLU A 204 -17.89 -34.35 15.63
C GLU A 204 -17.88 -35.74 14.97
N ALA A 205 -17.38 -35.86 13.73
CA ALA A 205 -17.26 -37.15 13.03
C ALA A 205 -16.10 -38.02 13.56
N GLY A 206 -14.99 -37.41 14.00
CA GLY A 206 -13.86 -38.12 14.60
C GLY A 206 -14.13 -38.65 16.01
N GLY A 207 -15.11 -38.08 16.73
CA GLY A 207 -15.52 -38.53 18.06
C GLY A 207 -16.43 -39.77 18.07
N ALA A 208 -17.08 -40.10 16.95
CA ALA A 208 -18.01 -41.23 16.86
C ALA A 208 -17.35 -42.59 16.49
N GLY A 209 -16.03 -42.61 16.24
CA GLY A 209 -15.28 -43.82 15.90
C GLY A 209 -14.48 -44.46 17.05
N SER A 210 -14.66 -43.97 18.29
CA SER A 210 -13.95 -44.43 19.49
C SER A 210 -14.95 -44.80 20.60
N SER A 211 -15.84 -45.74 20.32
CA SER A 211 -16.63 -46.45 21.32
C SER A 211 -16.85 -47.89 20.89
#